data_AF-A0A7M7KXC8-F1
#
_entry.id   AF-A0A7M7KXC8-F1
#
_cell.length_a   1.000
_cell.length_b   1.000
_cell.length_c   1.000
_cell.angle_alpha   90.00
_cell.angle_beta   90.00
_cell.angle_gamma   90.00
#
_symmetry.space_group_name_H-M   'P 1'
#
loop_
_entity.id
_entity.type
_entity.pdbx_description
1 polymer ?
#
loop_
_entity_poly.entity_id
_entity_poly.type
_entity_poly.pdbx_seq_one_letter_code
_entity_poly.pdbx_strand_id
1 'polypeptide(L)'
;MQEAKFTPVDSKMIIDRGNTNRASTVGLSKEEVIKFANDPFWVTLRCFLFVLFWIFWVAMLNGAIVIIVFTPKCCKPKELYWNPRIPTPLEQPFSLRTLPRQQGVFWTVSKYGYLGLCPWIRTMHLQSRGRLLIKPPVCSGYESSPIYTIRVDKFADSNSDGIGDLAGIISKLKYIQDDIFIKAIALEGLLDRNNPTEIKQNLGTLDDFIKLASYIKVIIKVSLAEVVSGSGKPRDLNTAVSYWLKAGVAGFILHEFNPDLAAHQDGFLQWHSVIANHSYAKKQRENAVVLLALSTQNFADLSDTYCRNAHMVLNYEMIRLTATFDSSELKPLLHELTEKNYTSCRNNFVLGTGEVIPLVERFKPRSRAEAMLIFNMLADATPIVYYGDEFGKKDTCGKPKSRELKQMLEPNTGKMDWDYLQPIQQTLFKLFQQLAKLRFQQTSIRRGATVVRNFDSSVLAMARIGQGNPGFLIVSNFRAQATSVNLLTSISAQIPLQGSVVLTSTNSKRSKGSWLNFDDLQLEGEETLVLQFVPK
;
A
#
# COMPACT_ATOMS: atom_id res chain seq x y z
N MET A 1 -2.31 50.97 -78.48
CA MET A 1 -3.61 50.65 -77.85
C MET A 1 -3.33 50.01 -76.50
N GLN A 2 -3.96 50.54 -75.44
CA GLN A 2 -4.26 49.89 -74.13
C GLN A 2 -3.08 49.64 -73.15
N GLU A 3 -3.06 50.27 -71.95
CA GLU A 3 -3.79 49.95 -70.69
C GLU A 3 -3.22 48.69 -69.98
N ALA A 4 -3.04 48.57 -68.64
CA ALA A 4 -3.78 49.05 -67.46
C ALA A 4 -2.94 48.83 -66.16
N LYS A 5 -3.13 49.42 -64.96
CA LYS A 5 -3.84 50.62 -64.43
C LYS A 5 -3.38 50.86 -62.96
N PHE A 6 -3.26 52.12 -62.53
CA PHE A 6 -3.02 52.60 -61.14
C PHE A 6 -3.73 53.96 -60.94
N THR A 7 -4.20 54.29 -59.71
CA THR A 7 -4.37 55.67 -59.15
C THR A 7 -4.66 55.63 -57.62
N PRO A 8 -4.07 56.52 -56.78
CA PRO A 8 -4.43 56.68 -55.36
C PRO A 8 -5.19 57.99 -55.05
N VAL A 9 -5.98 58.02 -53.96
CA VAL A 9 -6.70 59.20 -53.44
C VAL A 9 -6.30 59.46 -51.98
N ASP A 10 -5.84 60.68 -51.72
CA ASP A 10 -5.44 61.24 -50.42
C ASP A 10 -6.65 61.71 -49.60
N SER A 11 -6.71 61.31 -48.33
CA SER A 11 -7.59 61.90 -47.30
C SER A 11 -6.75 62.25 -46.06
N LYS A 12 -6.35 63.51 -45.94
CA LYS A 12 -5.55 64.04 -44.82
C LYS A 12 -6.50 64.62 -43.75
N MET A 13 -6.70 63.93 -42.63
CA MET A 13 -7.40 64.50 -41.48
C MET A 13 -6.53 65.56 -40.79
N ILE A 14 -7.04 66.79 -40.75
CA ILE A 14 -6.55 67.90 -39.93
C ILE A 14 -7.34 67.86 -38.63
N ILE A 15 -6.67 67.81 -37.48
CA ILE A 15 -7.26 68.11 -36.17
C ILE A 15 -6.39 69.18 -35.53
N ASP A 16 -6.86 70.42 -35.59
CA ASP A 16 -6.36 71.52 -34.75
C ASP A 16 -6.70 71.24 -33.29
N ARG A 17 -5.72 71.38 -32.40
CA ARG A 17 -5.95 71.29 -30.96
C ARG A 17 -5.94 72.68 -30.34
N GLY A 18 -7.09 73.34 -30.42
CA GLY A 18 -7.45 74.41 -29.48
C GLY A 18 -7.56 73.85 -28.05
N ASN A 19 -6.82 74.49 -27.16
CA ASN A 19 -7.03 74.65 -25.71
C ASN A 19 -7.98 73.67 -24.98
N THR A 20 -7.44 72.84 -24.08
CA THR A 20 -7.99 72.64 -22.71
C THR A 20 -7.00 71.85 -21.84
N ASN A 21 -6.74 72.40 -20.66
CA ASN A 21 -5.87 71.86 -19.62
C ASN A 21 -6.36 70.52 -19.04
N ARG A 22 -5.54 69.45 -19.16
CA ARG A 22 -5.38 68.38 -18.15
C ARG A 22 -3.97 67.80 -18.24
N ALA A 23 -3.16 68.11 -17.22
CA ALA A 23 -1.87 67.45 -16.99
C ALA A 23 -2.07 65.96 -16.68
N SER A 24 -1.27 65.10 -17.32
CA SER A 24 -0.73 63.83 -16.77
C SER A 24 -0.12 62.94 -17.87
N THR A 25 0.86 63.44 -18.60
CA THR A 25 1.88 62.56 -19.20
C THR A 25 2.92 62.28 -18.11
N VAL A 26 2.70 61.20 -17.34
CA VAL A 26 3.55 60.78 -16.20
C VAL A 26 4.82 60.04 -16.68
N GLY A 27 5.44 60.49 -17.77
CA GLY A 27 6.64 59.89 -18.30
C GLY A 27 7.47 60.91 -19.07
N LEU A 28 8.76 61.00 -18.74
CA LEU A 28 9.70 61.88 -19.45
C LEU A 28 10.00 61.31 -20.86
N SER A 29 10.19 62.20 -21.82
CA SER A 29 10.66 61.85 -23.17
C SER A 29 12.13 61.38 -23.15
N LYS A 30 12.55 60.61 -24.17
CA LYS A 30 13.91 60.04 -24.26
C LYS A 30 14.99 61.13 -24.14
N GLU A 31 14.75 62.26 -24.77
CA GLU A 31 15.66 63.42 -24.82
C GLU A 31 15.80 64.11 -23.47
N GLU A 32 14.74 64.11 -22.66
CA GLU A 32 14.75 64.67 -21.30
C GLU A 32 15.40 63.71 -20.29
N VAL A 33 15.19 62.39 -20.45
CA VAL A 33 15.81 61.37 -19.58
C VAL A 33 17.32 61.28 -19.78
N ILE A 34 17.81 61.34 -21.02
CA ILE A 34 19.25 61.22 -21.31
C ILE A 34 20.06 62.33 -20.63
N LYS A 35 19.48 63.53 -20.44
CA LYS A 35 20.14 64.63 -19.72
C LYS A 35 20.47 64.27 -18.27
N PHE A 36 19.62 63.48 -17.62
CA PHE A 36 19.80 63.04 -16.21
C PHE A 36 20.38 61.61 -16.10
N ALA A 37 20.42 60.85 -17.19
CA ALA A 37 20.85 59.44 -17.20
C ALA A 37 22.35 59.25 -16.86
N ASN A 38 23.16 60.28 -17.10
CA ASN A 38 24.61 60.28 -16.87
C ASN A 38 25.02 60.99 -15.56
N ASP A 39 24.07 61.36 -14.71
CA ASP A 39 24.38 61.91 -13.40
C ASP A 39 25.18 60.88 -12.55
N PRO A 40 26.31 61.27 -11.93
CA PRO A 40 27.13 60.39 -11.10
C PRO A 40 26.34 59.58 -10.07
N PHE A 41 25.28 60.16 -9.49
CA PHE A 41 24.44 59.48 -8.51
C PHE A 41 23.68 58.29 -9.13
N TRP A 42 22.98 58.51 -10.25
CA TRP A 42 22.16 57.48 -10.90
C TRP A 42 22.99 56.40 -11.58
N VAL A 43 24.19 56.74 -12.07
CA VAL A 43 25.16 55.76 -12.59
C VAL A 43 25.67 54.86 -11.46
N THR A 44 26.04 55.44 -10.31
CA THR A 44 26.51 54.69 -9.14
C THR A 44 25.41 53.79 -8.58
N LEU A 45 24.19 54.30 -8.42
CA LEU A 45 23.05 53.54 -7.91
C LEU A 45 22.68 52.36 -8.83
N ARG A 46 22.64 52.56 -10.14
CA ARG A 46 22.35 51.50 -11.11
C ARG A 46 23.45 50.43 -11.11
N CYS A 47 24.71 50.82 -11.04
CA CYS A 47 25.83 49.88 -10.93
C CYS A 47 25.74 49.07 -9.61
N PHE A 48 25.47 49.76 -8.49
CA PHE A 48 25.28 49.13 -7.19
C PHE A 48 24.12 48.12 -7.20
N LEU A 49 22.95 48.50 -7.70
CA LEU A 49 21.78 47.61 -7.79
C LEU A 49 22.02 46.42 -8.72
N PHE A 50 22.76 46.62 -9.82
CA PHE A 50 23.11 45.54 -10.74
C PHE A 50 24.07 44.53 -10.08
N VAL A 51 25.10 45.00 -9.39
CA VAL A 51 26.02 44.14 -8.62
C VAL A 51 25.27 43.39 -7.51
N LEU A 52 24.42 44.10 -6.76
CA LEU A 52 23.60 43.52 -5.69
C LEU A 52 22.63 42.45 -6.22
N PHE A 53 22.03 42.66 -7.39
CA PHE A 53 21.19 41.65 -8.05
C PHE A 53 21.98 40.37 -8.32
N TRP A 54 23.18 40.46 -8.89
CA TRP A 54 24.00 39.28 -9.16
C TRP A 54 24.47 38.60 -7.88
N ILE A 55 24.79 39.35 -6.83
CA ILE A 55 25.11 38.79 -5.51
C ILE A 55 23.93 37.98 -4.97
N PHE A 56 22.71 38.54 -4.96
CA PHE A 56 21.53 37.82 -4.50
C PHE A 56 21.17 36.62 -5.38
N TRP A 57 21.36 36.74 -6.69
CA TRP A 57 21.13 35.63 -7.62
C TRP A 57 22.07 34.46 -7.32
N VAL A 58 23.37 34.74 -7.16
CA VAL A 58 24.37 33.72 -6.79
C VAL A 58 24.10 33.17 -5.38
N ALA A 59 23.70 34.01 -4.43
CA ALA A 59 23.34 33.56 -3.08
C ALA A 59 22.11 32.64 -3.08
N MET A 60 21.09 32.94 -3.88
CA MET A 60 19.89 32.10 -4.03
C MET A 60 20.24 30.77 -4.70
N LEU A 61 21.09 30.78 -5.73
CA LEU A 61 21.58 29.57 -6.40
C LEU A 61 22.35 28.67 -5.44
N ASN A 62 23.31 29.24 -4.69
CA ASN A 62 24.06 28.51 -3.67
C ASN A 62 23.15 27.99 -2.56
N GLY A 63 22.17 28.79 -2.10
CA GLY A 63 21.18 28.36 -1.13
C GLY A 63 20.36 27.16 -1.61
N ALA A 64 19.95 27.15 -2.88
CA ALA A 64 19.24 26.00 -3.47
C ALA A 64 20.12 24.74 -3.52
N ILE A 65 21.40 24.89 -3.91
CA ILE A 65 22.36 23.78 -3.93
C ILE A 65 22.58 23.24 -2.51
N VAL A 66 22.77 24.12 -1.53
CA VAL A 66 22.94 23.75 -0.11
C VAL A 66 21.71 22.97 0.39
N ILE A 67 20.49 23.44 0.13
CA ILE A 67 19.28 22.71 0.50
C ILE A 67 19.28 21.30 -0.12
N ILE A 68 19.60 21.15 -1.40
CA ILE A 68 19.63 19.84 -2.06
C ILE A 68 20.68 18.90 -1.45
N VAL A 69 21.87 19.43 -1.12
CA VAL A 69 22.95 18.63 -0.53
C VAL A 69 22.62 18.19 0.89
N PHE A 70 22.02 19.07 1.70
CA PHE A 70 21.65 18.79 3.09
C PHE A 70 20.30 18.10 3.23
N THR A 71 19.44 18.12 2.21
CA THR A 71 18.20 17.35 2.23
C THR A 71 18.56 15.86 2.31
N PRO A 72 18.17 15.15 3.39
CA PRO A 72 18.45 13.73 3.50
C PRO A 72 17.78 13.03 2.32
N LYS A 73 18.52 12.10 1.68
CA LYS A 73 17.95 11.27 0.62
C LYS A 73 16.69 10.61 1.18
N CYS A 74 15.57 10.72 0.45
CA CYS A 74 14.38 9.94 0.80
C CYS A 74 14.82 8.48 0.92
N CYS A 75 14.48 7.82 2.03
CA CYS A 75 14.68 6.39 2.13
C CYS A 75 14.05 5.77 0.90
N LYS A 76 14.88 5.11 0.08
CA LYS A 76 14.35 4.31 -1.01
C LYS A 76 13.29 3.43 -0.36
N PRO A 77 12.04 3.43 -0.86
CA PRO A 77 11.04 2.52 -0.35
C PRO A 77 11.69 1.14 -0.35
N LYS A 78 11.67 0.44 0.79
CA LYS A 78 12.25 -0.90 0.92
C LYS A 78 11.83 -1.65 -0.34
N GLU A 79 12.80 -2.01 -1.17
CA GLU A 79 12.48 -2.75 -2.39
C GLU A 79 11.75 -3.99 -1.93
N LEU A 80 10.59 -4.20 -2.54
CA LEU A 80 9.82 -5.39 -2.27
C LEU A 80 10.70 -6.58 -2.69
N TYR A 81 11.02 -7.45 -1.74
CA TYR A 81 12.00 -8.52 -1.90
C TYR A 81 11.60 -9.56 -2.94
N TRP A 82 10.37 -9.51 -3.45
CA TRP A 82 9.92 -10.20 -4.66
C TRP A 82 10.35 -9.49 -5.96
N ASN A 83 11.53 -8.87 -5.97
CA ASN A 83 12.31 -8.86 -7.19
C ASN A 83 12.99 -10.23 -7.22
N PRO A 84 12.46 -11.25 -7.94
CA PRO A 84 13.28 -12.40 -8.24
C PRO A 84 14.52 -11.81 -8.88
N ARG A 85 15.69 -11.99 -8.25
CA ARG A 85 16.94 -11.91 -9.00
C ARG A 85 16.79 -12.96 -10.08
N ILE A 86 16.30 -12.53 -11.24
CA ILE A 86 16.46 -13.27 -12.49
C ILE A 86 17.97 -13.54 -12.51
N PRO A 87 18.43 -14.80 -12.63
CA PRO A 87 19.81 -15.03 -12.96
C PRO A 87 20.03 -14.26 -14.26
N THR A 88 20.78 -13.17 -14.21
CA THR A 88 21.33 -12.56 -15.41
C THR A 88 21.92 -13.71 -16.21
N PRO A 89 21.60 -13.87 -17.52
CA PRO A 89 22.33 -14.79 -18.36
C PRO A 89 23.80 -14.49 -18.13
N LEU A 90 24.54 -15.52 -17.70
CA LEU A 90 25.97 -15.44 -17.38
C LEU A 90 26.62 -14.48 -18.38
N GLU A 91 27.14 -13.34 -17.89
CA GLU A 91 28.04 -12.50 -18.66
C GLU A 91 29.28 -13.35 -18.95
N GLN A 92 29.24 -14.11 -20.04
CA GLN A 92 30.44 -14.59 -20.66
C GLN A 92 31.15 -13.35 -21.21
N PRO A 93 32.47 -13.17 -20.94
CA PRO A 93 33.19 -12.04 -21.47
C PRO A 93 33.26 -12.17 -23.00
N PHE A 94 32.42 -11.39 -23.69
CA PHE A 94 32.45 -11.34 -25.14
C PHE A 94 33.73 -10.61 -25.55
N SER A 95 34.70 -11.37 -26.04
CA SER A 95 35.94 -10.85 -26.60
C SER A 95 35.64 -9.86 -27.74
N LEU A 96 36.26 -8.69 -27.71
CA LEU A 96 36.25 -7.71 -28.79
C LEU A 96 36.77 -8.35 -30.10
N ARG A 97 35.84 -8.77 -30.97
CA ARG A 97 36.12 -8.97 -32.40
C ARG A 97 35.53 -7.81 -33.19
N THR A 98 36.43 -6.89 -33.54
CA THR A 98 36.49 -6.14 -34.80
C THR A 98 35.18 -5.97 -35.59
N LEU A 99 34.59 -4.78 -35.51
CA LEU A 99 33.59 -4.29 -36.46
C LEU A 99 34.27 -3.92 -37.79
N PRO A 100 33.79 -4.37 -38.96
CA PRO A 100 34.28 -3.87 -40.24
C PRO A 100 33.59 -2.55 -40.61
N ARG A 101 34.44 -1.54 -40.76
CA ARG A 101 34.46 -0.50 -41.80
C ARG A 101 33.28 -0.52 -42.79
N GLN A 102 32.46 0.53 -42.77
CA GLN A 102 31.76 1.04 -43.96
C GLN A 102 32.00 2.56 -44.02
N GLN A 103 32.65 2.95 -45.11
CA GLN A 103 32.87 4.32 -45.61
C GLN A 103 31.48 4.95 -45.88
N GLY A 104 31.19 6.24 -45.79
CA GLY A 104 31.97 7.45 -45.99
C GLY A 104 31.10 8.35 -46.88
N VAL A 105 30.66 9.51 -46.40
CA VAL A 105 30.13 10.59 -47.26
C VAL A 105 30.70 11.92 -46.76
N PHE A 106 31.38 12.57 -47.69
CA PHE A 106 32.13 13.81 -47.60
C PHE A 106 31.26 15.02 -47.20
N TRP A 107 31.86 15.97 -46.47
CA TRP A 107 31.49 17.39 -46.55
C TRP A 107 32.70 18.18 -47.05
N THR A 108 32.56 18.79 -48.22
CA THR A 108 33.50 19.75 -48.81
C THR A 108 33.41 21.10 -48.12
N VAL A 109 34.57 21.74 -47.98
CA VAL A 109 34.79 23.06 -47.37
C VAL A 109 34.87 24.14 -48.45
N SER A 110 34.22 25.29 -48.25
CA SER A 110 34.59 26.61 -48.81
C SER A 110 33.93 27.69 -47.95
N LYS A 111 34.63 28.47 -47.10
CA LYS A 111 35.48 29.67 -47.30
C LYS A 111 34.75 30.96 -47.75
N TYR A 112 35.08 32.06 -47.03
CA TYR A 112 34.63 33.47 -47.05
C TYR A 112 33.26 33.73 -46.40
N GLY A 113 33.02 34.69 -45.50
CA GLY A 113 33.79 35.80 -44.91
C GLY A 113 32.79 36.87 -44.41
N TYR A 114 33.12 37.54 -43.30
CA TYR A 114 32.55 38.79 -42.74
C TYR A 114 31.51 38.78 -41.59
N LEU A 115 31.85 39.66 -40.65
CA LEU A 115 31.23 40.07 -39.38
C LEU A 115 29.84 40.69 -39.53
N GLY A 116 28.99 40.51 -38.50
CA GLY A 116 27.82 41.36 -38.29
C GLY A 116 26.81 40.80 -37.28
N LEU A 117 26.95 41.21 -36.02
CA LEU A 117 25.91 41.54 -35.03
C LEU A 117 24.58 40.72 -34.97
N CYS A 118 24.33 40.12 -33.80
CA CYS A 118 23.06 39.51 -33.36
C CYS A 118 21.81 40.40 -33.64
N PRO A 119 20.61 39.79 -33.82
CA PRO A 119 19.79 39.52 -32.64
C PRO A 119 19.06 38.17 -32.66
N TRP A 120 19.18 37.49 -31.53
CA TRP A 120 18.28 36.45 -31.07
C TRP A 120 16.83 36.95 -31.05
N ILE A 121 15.94 36.30 -31.80
CA ILE A 121 14.54 35.98 -31.45
C ILE A 121 14.06 35.08 -32.60
N ARG A 122 14.00 33.76 -32.36
CA ARG A 122 12.89 32.89 -32.76
C ARG A 122 13.17 31.45 -32.31
N THR A 123 12.14 30.87 -31.70
CA THR A 123 11.94 29.43 -31.46
C THR A 123 12.87 28.74 -30.47
N MET A 124 12.81 29.18 -29.20
CA MET A 124 12.87 28.22 -28.09
C MET A 124 11.45 27.67 -27.87
N HIS A 125 11.11 26.61 -28.58
CA HIS A 125 10.07 25.70 -28.11
C HIS A 125 10.65 25.01 -26.88
N LEU A 126 10.37 25.58 -25.71
CA LEU A 126 10.62 24.96 -24.42
C LEU A 126 9.67 23.75 -24.35
N GLN A 127 10.11 22.61 -24.89
CA GLN A 127 9.48 21.34 -24.60
C GLN A 127 9.76 21.09 -23.12
N SER A 128 8.79 21.46 -22.28
CA SER A 128 8.74 21.15 -20.87
C SER A 128 8.82 19.62 -20.75
N ARG A 129 10.04 19.08 -20.66
CA ARG A 129 10.24 17.70 -20.27
C ARG A 129 9.72 17.61 -18.84
N GLY A 130 8.54 16.98 -18.77
CA GLY A 130 7.78 16.79 -17.57
C GLY A 130 8.69 16.33 -16.45
N ARG A 131 8.50 17.00 -15.31
CA ARG A 131 8.62 16.44 -13.99
C ARG A 131 8.48 14.93 -14.08
N LEU A 132 9.59 14.19 -13.97
CA LEU A 132 9.56 12.76 -13.69
C LEU A 132 8.92 12.67 -12.31
N LEU A 133 7.59 12.64 -12.29
CA LEU A 133 6.82 12.03 -11.24
C LEU A 133 7.29 10.58 -11.25
N ILE A 134 8.37 10.31 -10.52
CA ILE A 134 8.67 8.99 -10.02
C ILE A 134 7.43 8.68 -9.18
N LYS A 135 6.42 8.07 -9.81
CA LYS A 135 5.28 7.50 -9.08
C LYS A 135 5.94 6.61 -8.03
N PRO A 136 5.74 6.87 -6.73
CA PRO A 136 6.28 5.98 -5.72
C PRO A 136 5.83 4.57 -6.08
N PRO A 137 6.70 3.55 -5.96
CA PRO A 137 6.33 2.18 -6.29
C PRO A 137 5.04 1.86 -5.55
N VAL A 138 3.97 1.68 -6.34
CA VAL A 138 2.64 1.38 -5.85
C VAL A 138 2.79 0.09 -5.05
N CYS A 139 2.47 0.16 -3.75
CA CYS A 139 2.44 -1.05 -2.92
C CYS A 139 1.55 -2.06 -3.63
N SER A 140 1.94 -3.33 -3.68
CA SER A 140 0.96 -4.37 -3.99
C SER A 140 -0.17 -4.19 -2.98
N GLY A 141 -1.40 -3.93 -3.46
CA GLY A 141 -2.54 -3.55 -2.60
C GLY A 141 -2.72 -4.42 -1.35
N TYR A 142 -2.28 -5.68 -1.41
CA TYR A 142 -2.24 -6.67 -0.32
C TYR A 142 -1.37 -6.29 0.89
N GLU A 143 -0.45 -5.33 0.78
CA GLU A 143 0.33 -4.84 1.92
C GLU A 143 -0.32 -3.63 2.59
N SER A 144 -1.06 -2.84 1.80
CA SER A 144 -1.63 -1.56 2.23
C SER A 144 -2.95 -1.68 2.98
N SER A 145 -3.68 -2.78 2.79
CA SER A 145 -4.89 -3.12 3.54
C SER A 145 -4.78 -4.56 4.03
N PRO A 146 -5.57 -4.97 5.04
CA PRO A 146 -5.77 -6.39 5.29
C PRO A 146 -6.43 -7.08 4.08
N ILE A 147 -6.24 -8.40 4.00
CA ILE A 147 -6.99 -9.28 3.11
C ILE A 147 -8.24 -9.71 3.86
N TYR A 148 -9.41 -9.44 3.28
CA TYR A 148 -10.70 -9.77 3.90
C TYR A 148 -11.27 -11.04 3.29
N THR A 149 -11.34 -12.10 4.09
CA THR A 149 -11.83 -13.41 3.66
C THR A 149 -13.35 -13.47 3.79
N ILE A 150 -14.02 -13.71 2.67
CA ILE A 150 -15.47 -13.76 2.55
C ILE A 150 -15.87 -15.16 2.12
N ARG A 151 -16.84 -15.74 2.82
CA ARG A 151 -17.54 -16.92 2.33
C ARG A 151 -18.76 -16.50 1.53
N VAL A 152 -18.76 -16.81 0.23
CA VAL A 152 -19.71 -16.25 -0.75
C VAL A 152 -21.16 -16.56 -0.35
N ASP A 153 -21.47 -17.83 -0.07
CA ASP A 153 -22.83 -18.32 0.22
C ASP A 153 -23.43 -17.82 1.56
N LYS A 154 -22.63 -17.13 2.37
CA LYS A 154 -23.03 -16.64 3.71
C LYS A 154 -22.87 -15.13 3.88
N PHE A 155 -22.42 -14.41 2.86
CA PHE A 155 -22.09 -12.99 2.98
C PHE A 155 -23.27 -12.09 2.68
N ALA A 156 -23.79 -12.04 1.45
CA ALA A 156 -24.90 -11.18 1.10
C ALA A 156 -25.69 -11.82 -0.04
N ASP A 157 -27.00 -11.86 0.11
CA ASP A 157 -27.94 -12.41 -0.86
C ASP A 157 -28.55 -11.25 -1.68
N SER A 158 -28.55 -11.37 -3.01
CA SER A 158 -29.10 -10.36 -3.92
C SER A 158 -30.45 -10.74 -4.54
N ASN A 159 -30.81 -12.03 -4.55
CA ASN A 159 -31.98 -12.56 -5.25
C ASN A 159 -33.05 -13.11 -4.28
N SER A 160 -32.80 -13.02 -2.96
CA SER A 160 -33.67 -13.49 -1.88
C SER A 160 -33.90 -15.00 -1.84
N ASP A 161 -32.98 -15.81 -2.39
CA ASP A 161 -33.01 -17.28 -2.30
C ASP A 161 -32.45 -17.82 -0.96
N GLY A 162 -31.96 -16.92 -0.10
CA GLY A 162 -31.38 -17.22 1.20
C GLY A 162 -29.89 -17.62 1.15
N ILE A 163 -29.27 -17.63 -0.04
CA ILE A 163 -27.87 -17.97 -0.29
C ILE A 163 -27.16 -16.69 -0.75
N GLY A 164 -25.96 -16.46 -0.21
CA GLY A 164 -25.17 -15.33 -0.67
C GLY A 164 -24.57 -15.56 -2.07
N ASP A 165 -24.46 -14.51 -2.87
CA ASP A 165 -24.00 -14.58 -4.25
C ASP A 165 -23.00 -13.46 -4.59
N LEU A 166 -22.35 -13.56 -5.75
CA LEU A 166 -21.39 -12.56 -6.24
C LEU A 166 -22.04 -11.19 -6.41
N ALA A 167 -23.29 -11.15 -6.89
CA ALA A 167 -24.06 -9.92 -7.02
C ALA A 167 -24.32 -9.25 -5.66
N GLY A 168 -24.57 -10.04 -4.61
CA GLY A 168 -24.70 -9.59 -3.23
C GLY A 168 -23.40 -8.99 -2.72
N ILE A 169 -22.25 -9.60 -2.98
CA ILE A 169 -20.93 -9.02 -2.65
C ILE A 169 -20.73 -7.69 -3.37
N ILE A 170 -21.05 -7.61 -4.67
CA ILE A 170 -20.96 -6.38 -5.47
C ILE A 170 -21.80 -5.27 -4.84
N SER A 171 -23.02 -5.57 -4.38
CA SER A 171 -23.89 -4.59 -3.72
C SER A 171 -23.30 -4.01 -2.43
N LYS A 172 -22.37 -4.72 -1.78
CA LYS A 172 -21.70 -4.33 -0.53
C LYS A 172 -20.27 -3.82 -0.73
N LEU A 173 -19.82 -3.61 -1.96
CA LEU A 173 -18.48 -3.09 -2.23
C LEU A 173 -18.21 -1.73 -1.59
N LYS A 174 -19.21 -0.86 -1.51
CA LYS A 174 -19.09 0.44 -0.84
C LYS A 174 -18.69 0.26 0.62
N TYR A 175 -19.34 -0.64 1.34
CA TYR A 175 -18.99 -0.98 2.73
C TYR A 175 -17.53 -1.48 2.82
N ILE A 176 -17.17 -2.46 1.97
CA ILE A 176 -15.84 -3.07 1.95
C ILE A 176 -14.73 -2.02 1.69
N GLN A 177 -14.95 -1.11 0.74
CA GLN A 177 -13.91 -0.19 0.29
C GLN A 177 -13.83 1.10 1.10
N ASP A 178 -14.99 1.65 1.49
CA ASP A 178 -15.07 2.99 2.08
C ASP A 178 -15.21 2.93 3.60
N ASP A 179 -15.99 1.99 4.13
CA ASP A 179 -16.22 1.92 5.58
C ASP A 179 -15.08 1.18 6.28
N ILE A 180 -14.65 0.03 5.75
CA ILE A 180 -13.61 -0.82 6.36
C ILE A 180 -12.26 -0.80 5.64
N PHE A 181 -12.10 0.06 4.61
CA PHE A 181 -10.83 0.35 3.92
C PHE A 181 -10.09 -0.88 3.33
N ILE A 182 -10.82 -1.89 2.87
CA ILE A 182 -10.26 -3.10 2.26
C ILE A 182 -9.97 -2.88 0.77
N LYS A 183 -8.81 -3.36 0.31
CA LYS A 183 -8.41 -3.32 -1.12
C LYS A 183 -8.30 -4.69 -1.78
N ALA A 184 -8.33 -5.77 -1.00
CA ALA A 184 -8.29 -7.13 -1.49
C ALA A 184 -9.22 -8.03 -0.68
N ILE A 185 -10.02 -8.83 -1.39
CA ILE A 185 -10.91 -9.83 -0.80
C ILE A 185 -10.46 -11.23 -1.22
N ALA A 186 -10.57 -12.19 -0.30
CA ALA A 186 -10.36 -13.60 -0.58
C ALA A 186 -11.71 -14.32 -0.55
N LEU A 187 -12.10 -14.95 -1.66
CA LEU A 187 -13.36 -15.66 -1.78
C LEU A 187 -13.19 -17.13 -1.44
N GLU A 188 -13.99 -17.59 -0.48
CA GLU A 188 -14.07 -18.97 -0.03
C GLU A 188 -15.40 -19.59 -0.46
N GLY A 189 -15.36 -20.85 -0.90
CA GLY A 189 -16.54 -21.61 -1.32
C GLY A 189 -17.11 -21.24 -2.69
N LEU A 190 -16.36 -20.49 -3.51
CA LEU A 190 -16.84 -20.02 -4.82
C LEU A 190 -16.88 -21.13 -5.89
N LEU A 191 -15.81 -21.93 -5.96
CA LEU A 191 -15.60 -22.88 -7.06
C LEU A 191 -16.38 -24.17 -6.86
N ASP A 192 -16.82 -24.77 -7.96
CA ASP A 192 -17.40 -26.11 -7.91
C ASP A 192 -16.36 -27.15 -7.48
N ARG A 193 -16.82 -28.11 -6.69
CA ARG A 193 -16.02 -29.18 -6.09
C ARG A 193 -15.37 -30.05 -7.17
N ASN A 194 -16.15 -30.47 -8.15
CA ASN A 194 -15.73 -31.38 -9.21
C ASN A 194 -15.05 -30.62 -10.35
N ASN A 195 -15.51 -29.41 -10.65
CA ASN A 195 -14.95 -28.58 -11.72
C ASN A 195 -14.41 -27.21 -11.23
N PRO A 196 -13.09 -27.07 -10.98
CA PRO A 196 -12.51 -25.82 -10.49
C PRO A 196 -12.54 -24.66 -11.50
N THR A 197 -12.93 -24.87 -12.75
CA THR A 197 -13.17 -23.77 -13.72
C THR A 197 -14.56 -23.17 -13.59
N GLU A 198 -15.48 -23.84 -12.89
CA GLU A 198 -16.87 -23.43 -12.76
C GLU A 198 -17.15 -22.82 -11.38
N ILE A 199 -18.11 -21.89 -11.35
CA ILE A 199 -18.66 -21.33 -10.12
C ILE A 199 -19.77 -22.27 -9.65
N LYS A 200 -19.82 -22.53 -8.33
CA LYS A 200 -20.88 -23.35 -7.72
C LYS A 200 -22.26 -22.78 -8.07
N GLN A 201 -23.22 -23.67 -8.32
CA GLN A 201 -24.59 -23.28 -8.65
C GLN A 201 -25.16 -22.32 -7.60
N ASN A 202 -25.93 -21.34 -8.06
CA ASN A 202 -26.58 -20.28 -7.27
C ASN A 202 -25.62 -19.22 -6.66
N LEU A 203 -24.31 -19.28 -6.92
CA LEU A 203 -23.39 -18.22 -6.44
C LEU A 203 -23.13 -17.11 -7.47
N GLY A 204 -23.53 -17.30 -8.73
CA GLY A 204 -23.41 -16.31 -9.81
C GLY A 204 -22.73 -16.85 -11.06
N THR A 205 -22.41 -15.93 -11.98
CA THR A 205 -21.82 -16.24 -13.30
C THR A 205 -20.37 -15.75 -13.41
N LEU A 206 -19.68 -16.16 -14.49
CA LEU A 206 -18.34 -15.65 -14.80
C LEU A 206 -18.36 -14.12 -15.02
N ASP A 207 -19.41 -13.59 -15.62
CA ASP A 207 -19.54 -12.15 -15.87
C ASP A 207 -19.66 -11.37 -14.56
N ASP A 208 -20.38 -11.91 -13.58
CA ASP A 208 -20.44 -11.34 -12.23
C ASP A 208 -19.05 -11.32 -11.58
N PHE A 209 -18.27 -12.38 -11.77
CA PHE A 209 -16.89 -12.43 -11.27
C PHE A 209 -16.00 -11.39 -11.95
N ILE A 210 -16.04 -11.28 -13.28
CA ILE A 210 -15.24 -10.29 -14.03
C ILE A 210 -15.63 -8.87 -13.59
N LYS A 211 -16.93 -8.62 -13.42
CA LYS A 211 -17.45 -7.36 -12.90
C LYS A 211 -16.91 -7.07 -11.50
N LEU A 212 -16.94 -8.04 -10.58
CA LEU A 212 -16.38 -7.89 -9.24
C LEU A 212 -14.86 -7.62 -9.27
N ALA A 213 -14.11 -8.37 -10.08
CA ALA A 213 -12.66 -8.24 -10.22
C ALA A 213 -12.23 -6.89 -10.83
N SER A 214 -13.13 -6.23 -11.58
CA SER A 214 -12.90 -4.88 -12.08
C SER A 214 -12.93 -3.80 -10.98
N TYR A 215 -13.69 -4.02 -9.90
CA TYR A 215 -13.85 -3.06 -8.81
C TYR A 215 -12.85 -3.27 -7.66
N ILE A 216 -12.47 -4.51 -7.37
CA ILE A 216 -11.60 -4.85 -6.25
C ILE A 216 -10.67 -6.02 -6.59
N LYS A 217 -9.53 -6.12 -5.92
CA LYS A 217 -8.64 -7.27 -6.08
C LYS A 217 -9.28 -8.50 -5.47
N VAL A 218 -9.62 -9.47 -6.32
CA VAL A 218 -10.22 -10.74 -5.91
C VAL A 218 -9.16 -11.83 -5.87
N ILE A 219 -9.03 -12.48 -4.72
CA ILE A 219 -8.21 -13.66 -4.51
C ILE A 219 -9.15 -14.86 -4.39
N ILE A 220 -8.86 -15.96 -5.09
CA ILE A 220 -9.66 -17.17 -4.98
C ILE A 220 -8.97 -18.14 -4.02
N LYS A 221 -9.69 -18.60 -2.99
CA LYS A 221 -9.22 -19.68 -2.12
C LYS A 221 -9.61 -21.03 -2.73
N VAL A 222 -8.61 -21.84 -3.07
CA VAL A 222 -8.77 -23.12 -3.74
C VAL A 222 -8.42 -24.23 -2.74
N SER A 223 -9.37 -25.11 -2.42
CA SER A 223 -9.12 -26.29 -1.58
C SER A 223 -8.38 -27.36 -2.37
N LEU A 224 -7.29 -27.86 -1.78
CA LEU A 224 -6.46 -28.94 -2.32
C LEU A 224 -6.76 -30.31 -1.70
N ALA A 225 -7.62 -30.42 -0.68
CA ALA A 225 -7.96 -31.70 -0.04
C ALA A 225 -8.55 -32.76 -0.99
N GLU A 226 -8.85 -32.39 -2.23
CA GLU A 226 -9.58 -33.20 -3.21
C GLU A 226 -8.82 -33.41 -4.51
N VAL A 227 -7.49 -33.33 -4.50
CA VAL A 227 -6.68 -33.62 -5.70
C VAL A 227 -6.92 -35.05 -6.23
N VAL A 228 -7.59 -35.92 -5.46
CA VAL A 228 -8.20 -37.16 -5.94
C VAL A 228 -9.73 -37.06 -5.85
N SER A 229 -10.41 -36.86 -6.99
CA SER A 229 -11.86 -37.03 -7.07
C SER A 229 -12.24 -38.48 -6.71
N GLY A 230 -13.44 -38.72 -6.19
CA GLY A 230 -13.96 -40.08 -5.95
C GLY A 230 -14.00 -40.99 -7.20
N SER A 231 -13.68 -40.45 -8.37
CA SER A 231 -13.51 -41.12 -9.67
C SER A 231 -12.06 -41.52 -10.00
N GLY A 232 -11.08 -41.25 -9.12
CA GLY A 232 -9.67 -41.61 -9.33
C GLY A 232 -8.92 -40.78 -10.36
N LYS A 233 -9.50 -39.70 -10.91
CA LYS A 233 -8.81 -38.75 -11.82
C LYS A 233 -8.23 -37.56 -11.04
N PRO A 234 -7.00 -37.12 -11.35
CA PRO A 234 -6.42 -35.91 -10.76
C PRO A 234 -7.24 -34.67 -11.15
N ARG A 235 -7.53 -33.79 -10.19
CA ARG A 235 -8.18 -32.50 -10.47
C ARG A 235 -7.25 -31.62 -11.31
N ASP A 236 -7.66 -31.23 -12.53
CA ASP A 236 -6.85 -30.37 -13.40
C ASP A 236 -6.88 -28.90 -12.94
N LEU A 237 -6.07 -28.61 -11.94
CA LEU A 237 -5.89 -27.26 -11.41
C LEU A 237 -5.05 -26.37 -12.34
N ASN A 238 -4.25 -26.94 -13.24
CA ASN A 238 -3.43 -26.16 -14.18
C ASN A 238 -4.30 -25.37 -15.16
N THR A 239 -5.31 -26.03 -15.71
CA THR A 239 -6.29 -25.38 -16.59
C THR A 239 -7.12 -24.34 -15.82
N ALA A 240 -7.52 -24.65 -14.58
CA ALA A 240 -8.29 -23.73 -13.74
C ALA A 240 -7.51 -22.45 -13.39
N VAL A 241 -6.25 -22.57 -12.96
CA VAL A 241 -5.39 -21.39 -12.69
C VAL A 241 -5.29 -20.51 -13.94
N SER A 242 -5.03 -21.11 -15.09
CA SER A 242 -4.94 -20.38 -16.36
C SER A 242 -6.25 -19.70 -16.76
N TYR A 243 -7.38 -20.36 -16.53
CA TYR A 243 -8.72 -19.84 -16.79
C TYR A 243 -9.03 -18.60 -15.93
N TRP A 244 -8.83 -18.69 -14.61
CA TRP A 244 -9.10 -17.59 -13.69
C TRP A 244 -8.12 -16.41 -13.84
N LEU A 245 -6.87 -16.67 -14.24
CA LEU A 245 -5.92 -15.63 -14.63
C LEU A 245 -6.43 -14.79 -15.80
N LYS A 246 -7.02 -15.44 -16.83
CA LYS A 246 -7.64 -14.73 -17.96
C LYS A 246 -8.88 -13.93 -17.54
N ALA A 247 -9.65 -14.45 -16.57
CA ALA A 247 -10.80 -13.75 -15.99
C ALA A 247 -10.42 -12.55 -15.11
N GLY A 248 -9.13 -12.31 -14.85
CA GLY A 248 -8.65 -11.12 -14.12
C GLY A 248 -8.44 -11.33 -12.62
N VAL A 249 -8.37 -12.58 -12.15
CA VAL A 249 -8.08 -12.86 -10.73
C VAL A 249 -6.76 -12.20 -10.28
N ALA A 250 -6.77 -11.70 -9.05
CA ALA A 250 -5.66 -10.98 -8.47
C ALA A 250 -4.72 -11.90 -7.65
N GLY A 251 -5.17 -13.11 -7.30
CA GLY A 251 -4.33 -14.13 -6.69
C GLY A 251 -5.06 -15.41 -6.30
N PHE A 252 -4.29 -16.36 -5.78
CA PHE A 252 -4.77 -17.65 -5.28
C PHE A 252 -4.26 -17.93 -3.87
N ILE A 253 -5.12 -18.47 -3.01
CA ILE A 253 -4.74 -19.11 -1.75
C ILE A 253 -4.97 -20.61 -1.92
N LEU A 254 -3.90 -21.39 -1.95
CA LEU A 254 -3.97 -22.84 -2.00
C LEU A 254 -4.18 -23.36 -0.57
N HIS A 255 -5.40 -23.75 -0.28
CA HIS A 255 -5.84 -24.18 1.04
C HIS A 255 -5.64 -25.68 1.23
N GLU A 256 -5.28 -26.07 2.46
CA GLU A 256 -5.00 -27.47 2.83
C GLU A 256 -3.82 -28.06 2.05
N PHE A 257 -2.81 -27.23 1.78
CA PHE A 257 -1.56 -27.68 1.21
C PHE A 257 -0.87 -28.65 2.16
N ASN A 258 -0.76 -29.90 1.72
CA ASN A 258 0.02 -30.94 2.39
C ASN A 258 1.41 -31.07 1.75
N PRO A 259 2.51 -30.75 2.46
CA PRO A 259 3.86 -30.90 1.94
C PRO A 259 4.26 -32.36 1.71
N ASP A 260 3.66 -33.33 2.40
CA ASP A 260 4.05 -34.74 2.29
C ASP A 260 3.50 -35.39 1.01
N LEU A 261 2.58 -34.71 0.32
CA LEU A 261 1.97 -35.21 -0.90
C LEU A 261 2.70 -34.68 -2.15
N ALA A 262 3.39 -35.56 -2.89
CA ALA A 262 4.13 -35.20 -4.10
C ALA A 262 3.27 -34.44 -5.14
N ALA A 263 1.99 -34.81 -5.29
CA ALA A 263 1.06 -34.12 -6.19
C ALA A 263 0.89 -32.63 -5.86
N HIS A 264 0.93 -32.26 -4.57
CA HIS A 264 0.87 -30.86 -4.16
C HIS A 264 2.20 -30.14 -4.41
N GLN A 265 3.34 -30.80 -4.13
CA GLN A 265 4.67 -30.23 -4.38
C GLN A 265 4.89 -29.92 -5.87
N ASP A 266 4.65 -30.92 -6.73
CA ASP A 266 4.82 -30.81 -8.19
C ASP A 266 3.83 -29.80 -8.78
N GLY A 267 2.56 -29.88 -8.36
CA GLY A 267 1.52 -28.93 -8.76
C GLY A 267 1.88 -27.49 -8.38
N PHE A 268 2.39 -27.27 -7.17
CA PHE A 268 2.77 -25.94 -6.70
C PHE A 268 3.85 -25.28 -7.55
N LEU A 269 4.90 -26.02 -7.94
CA LEU A 269 5.94 -25.49 -8.82
C LEU A 269 5.39 -25.14 -10.21
N GLN A 270 4.49 -25.97 -10.74
CA GLN A 270 3.82 -25.70 -12.02
C GLN A 270 2.94 -24.45 -11.93
N TRP A 271 2.06 -24.34 -10.92
CA TRP A 271 1.20 -23.18 -10.72
C TRP A 271 2.00 -21.91 -10.48
N HIS A 272 3.09 -21.98 -9.71
CA HIS A 272 4.02 -20.87 -9.54
C HIS A 272 4.53 -20.37 -10.90
N SER A 273 5.01 -21.27 -11.77
CA SER A 273 5.56 -20.88 -13.07
C SER A 273 4.51 -20.18 -13.97
N VAL A 274 3.27 -20.70 -14.00
CA VAL A 274 2.15 -20.13 -14.76
C VAL A 274 1.81 -18.74 -14.24
N ILE A 275 1.68 -18.60 -12.92
CA ILE A 275 1.37 -17.34 -12.25
C ILE A 275 2.49 -16.32 -12.44
N ALA A 276 3.75 -16.73 -12.31
CA ALA A 276 4.91 -15.86 -12.47
C ALA A 276 5.02 -15.30 -13.89
N ASN A 277 4.82 -16.14 -14.92
CA ASN A 277 4.83 -15.71 -16.30
C ASN A 277 3.69 -14.70 -16.59
N HIS A 278 2.47 -15.01 -16.15
CA HIS A 278 1.34 -14.09 -16.28
C HIS A 278 1.57 -12.78 -15.51
N SER A 279 2.10 -12.87 -14.30
CA SER A 279 2.43 -11.72 -13.46
C SER A 279 3.52 -10.85 -14.07
N TYR A 280 4.51 -11.43 -14.77
CA TYR A 280 5.54 -10.66 -15.48
C TYR A 280 4.93 -9.80 -16.58
N ALA A 281 4.07 -10.39 -17.42
CA ALA A 281 3.34 -9.67 -18.46
C ALA A 281 2.44 -8.55 -17.88
N LYS A 282 1.75 -8.84 -16.76
CA LYS A 282 0.87 -7.87 -16.08
C LYS A 282 1.67 -6.75 -15.40
N LYS A 283 2.82 -7.05 -14.80
CA LYS A 283 3.70 -6.05 -14.17
C LYS A 283 4.18 -5.00 -15.17
N GLN A 284 4.49 -5.41 -16.41
CA GLN A 284 4.88 -4.46 -17.46
C GLN A 284 3.75 -3.52 -17.89
N ARG A 285 2.51 -4.02 -17.94
CA ARG A 285 1.35 -3.25 -18.42
C ARG A 285 0.71 -2.37 -17.33
N GLU A 286 0.58 -2.93 -16.12
CA GLU A 286 -0.29 -2.39 -15.07
C GLU A 286 0.42 -2.26 -13.71
N ASN A 287 1.71 -2.62 -13.62
CA ASN A 287 2.48 -2.66 -12.36
C ASN A 287 1.77 -3.47 -11.25
N ALA A 288 1.12 -4.57 -11.64
CA ALA A 288 0.40 -5.47 -10.75
C ALA A 288 1.04 -6.87 -10.71
N VAL A 289 0.98 -7.51 -9.53
CA VAL A 289 1.48 -8.86 -9.28
C VAL A 289 0.32 -9.75 -8.84
N VAL A 290 0.31 -10.99 -9.33
CA VAL A 290 -0.68 -12.00 -8.93
C VAL A 290 -0.19 -12.70 -7.65
N LEU A 291 -1.01 -12.66 -6.60
CA LEU A 291 -0.66 -13.28 -5.31
C LEU A 291 -0.75 -14.81 -5.41
N LEU A 292 0.21 -15.49 -4.78
CA LEU A 292 0.18 -16.93 -4.57
C LEU A 292 0.50 -17.19 -3.10
N ALA A 293 -0.45 -17.73 -2.37
CA ALA A 293 -0.32 -18.02 -0.95
C ALA A 293 -0.63 -19.48 -0.66
N LEU A 294 0.03 -20.04 0.35
CA LEU A 294 -0.19 -21.41 0.84
C LEU A 294 -0.86 -21.38 2.21
N SER A 295 -1.75 -22.32 2.46
CA SER A 295 -2.40 -22.52 3.74
C SER A 295 -2.33 -24.00 4.10
N THR A 296 -1.85 -24.31 5.30
CA THR A 296 -1.63 -25.67 5.79
C THR A 296 -1.97 -25.76 7.28
N GLN A 297 -2.06 -26.98 7.81
CA GLN A 297 -2.22 -27.20 9.24
C GLN A 297 -0.89 -27.01 10.01
N ASN A 298 0.25 -27.32 9.39
CA ASN A 298 1.58 -27.24 10.00
C ASN A 298 2.38 -26.08 9.40
N PHE A 299 1.99 -24.85 9.73
CA PHE A 299 2.62 -23.64 9.20
C PHE A 299 4.14 -23.61 9.46
N ALA A 300 4.56 -24.07 10.66
CA ALA A 300 5.96 -24.06 11.09
C ALA A 300 6.90 -24.84 10.15
N ASP A 301 6.41 -25.89 9.50
CA ASP A 301 7.24 -26.78 8.67
C ASP A 301 7.45 -26.24 7.24
N LEU A 302 6.65 -25.25 6.80
CA LEU A 302 6.62 -24.81 5.41
C LEU A 302 7.43 -23.55 5.10
N SER A 303 7.79 -22.75 6.11
CA SER A 303 8.22 -21.37 5.89
C SER A 303 9.46 -21.27 4.98
N ASP A 304 10.56 -21.96 5.26
CA ASP A 304 11.80 -21.67 4.53
C ASP A 304 11.88 -22.27 3.12
N THR A 305 11.34 -23.47 2.91
CA THR A 305 11.43 -24.17 1.62
C THR A 305 10.51 -23.55 0.57
N TYR A 306 9.26 -23.26 0.94
CA TYR A 306 8.23 -22.83 0.00
C TYR A 306 8.19 -21.32 -0.22
N CYS A 307 8.74 -20.53 0.70
CA CYS A 307 8.77 -19.07 0.58
C CYS A 307 9.62 -18.53 -0.58
N ARG A 308 10.40 -19.38 -1.28
CA ARG A 308 11.05 -18.99 -2.54
C ARG A 308 10.07 -18.79 -3.70
N ASN A 309 8.98 -19.56 -3.69
CA ASN A 309 8.02 -19.62 -4.80
C ASN A 309 6.61 -19.16 -4.37
N ALA A 310 6.31 -19.11 -3.07
CA ALA A 310 5.09 -18.52 -2.53
C ALA A 310 5.34 -17.08 -2.11
N HIS A 311 4.36 -16.20 -2.34
CA HIS A 311 4.40 -14.85 -1.81
C HIS A 311 4.10 -14.82 -0.30
N MET A 312 3.27 -15.75 0.18
CA MET A 312 2.82 -15.83 1.57
C MET A 312 2.58 -17.29 1.96
N VAL A 313 2.87 -17.65 3.21
CA VAL A 313 2.38 -18.88 3.83
C VAL A 313 1.53 -18.46 5.02
N LEU A 314 0.27 -18.89 5.08
CA LEU A 314 -0.70 -18.38 6.05
C LEU A 314 -0.35 -18.82 7.46
N ASN A 315 -0.10 -17.85 8.34
CA ASN A 315 0.26 -18.09 9.74
C ASN A 315 -0.99 -18.08 10.63
N TYR A 316 -1.26 -19.21 11.27
CA TYR A 316 -2.41 -19.43 12.15
C TYR A 316 -2.08 -19.35 13.65
N GLU A 317 -0.84 -19.02 14.03
CA GLU A 317 -0.40 -19.05 15.43
C GLU A 317 -1.19 -18.10 16.34
N MET A 318 -1.60 -16.92 15.83
CA MET A 318 -2.45 -16.00 16.58
C MET A 318 -3.83 -16.59 16.94
N ILE A 319 -4.34 -17.53 16.14
CA ILE A 319 -5.62 -18.22 16.42
C ILE A 319 -5.44 -19.22 17.57
N ARG A 320 -4.26 -19.83 17.70
CA ARG A 320 -3.93 -20.90 18.65
C ARG A 320 -3.68 -20.39 20.07
N LEU A 321 -3.52 -19.09 20.26
CA LEU A 321 -3.31 -18.46 21.57
C LEU A 321 -4.42 -18.80 22.58
N THR A 322 -4.07 -18.80 23.86
CA THR A 322 -5.03 -19.08 24.93
C THR A 322 -6.11 -17.99 25.01
N ALA A 323 -7.27 -18.31 25.59
CA ALA A 323 -8.36 -17.35 25.72
C ALA A 323 -7.96 -16.11 26.54
N THR A 324 -6.99 -16.30 27.45
CA THR A 324 -6.48 -15.30 28.39
C THR A 324 -5.02 -14.95 28.13
N PHE A 325 -4.58 -15.03 26.86
CA PHE A 325 -3.17 -14.81 26.50
C PHE A 325 -2.61 -13.51 27.08
N ASP A 326 -1.30 -13.50 27.27
CA ASP A 326 -0.55 -12.36 27.79
C ASP A 326 0.65 -12.00 26.89
N SER A 327 1.54 -11.16 27.43
CA SER A 327 2.74 -10.70 26.75
C SER A 327 3.73 -11.84 26.47
N SER A 328 3.75 -12.89 27.29
CA SER A 328 4.66 -14.02 27.14
C SER A 328 4.29 -14.91 25.95
N GLU A 329 2.99 -15.07 25.67
CA GLU A 329 2.50 -15.83 24.51
C GLU A 329 2.52 -15.02 23.21
N LEU A 330 2.18 -13.73 23.25
CA LEU A 330 2.08 -12.90 22.04
C LEU A 330 3.43 -12.39 21.54
N LYS A 331 4.39 -12.10 22.44
CA LYS A 331 5.70 -11.55 22.05
C LYS A 331 6.47 -12.46 21.09
N PRO A 332 6.61 -13.79 21.31
CA PRO A 332 7.36 -14.66 20.39
C PRO A 332 6.88 -14.53 18.94
N LEU A 333 5.56 -14.52 18.72
CA LEU A 333 4.96 -14.38 17.40
C LEU A 333 5.31 -13.04 16.73
N LEU A 334 5.32 -11.95 17.49
CA LEU A 334 5.67 -10.63 16.97
C LEU A 334 7.19 -10.42 16.86
N HIS A 335 7.98 -11.09 17.70
CA HIS A 335 9.44 -11.01 17.68
C HIS A 335 10.03 -11.67 16.43
N GLU A 336 9.40 -12.73 15.93
CA GLU A 336 9.72 -13.35 14.64
C GLU A 336 9.71 -12.33 13.48
N LEU A 337 8.88 -11.27 13.57
CA LEU A 337 8.89 -10.19 12.58
C LEU A 337 10.15 -9.31 12.65
N THR A 338 10.79 -9.26 13.81
CA THR A 338 11.92 -8.36 14.10
C THR A 338 13.26 -9.03 13.86
N GLU A 339 13.34 -10.33 14.12
CA GLU A 339 14.48 -11.13 13.71
C GLU A 339 14.47 -11.18 12.19
N LYS A 340 15.53 -10.65 11.57
CA LYS A 340 15.72 -10.68 10.11
C LYS A 340 16.03 -12.11 9.67
N ASN A 341 15.15 -13.07 9.96
CA ASN A 341 15.21 -14.34 9.28
C ASN A 341 14.67 -14.06 7.88
N TYR A 342 15.57 -14.13 6.89
CA TYR A 342 15.32 -13.77 5.50
C TYR A 342 14.43 -14.82 4.83
N THR A 343 13.22 -15.02 5.34
CA THR A 343 12.21 -15.78 4.61
C THR A 343 11.83 -14.95 3.38
N SER A 344 11.80 -15.59 2.22
CA SER A 344 11.55 -14.92 0.94
C SER A 344 10.06 -14.50 0.77
N CYS A 345 9.19 -14.79 1.74
CA CYS A 345 7.75 -14.53 1.70
C CYS A 345 7.30 -13.46 2.72
N ARG A 346 6.09 -12.95 2.52
CA ARG A 346 5.48 -11.94 3.39
C ARG A 346 4.86 -12.55 4.63
N ASN A 347 5.37 -12.09 5.77
CA ASN A 347 4.75 -12.28 7.07
C ASN A 347 3.30 -11.86 7.04
N ASN A 348 2.46 -12.64 7.68
CA ASN A 348 1.03 -12.43 7.75
C ASN A 348 0.52 -13.07 9.03
N PHE A 349 -0.70 -12.75 9.41
CA PHE A 349 -1.34 -13.39 10.55
C PHE A 349 -2.82 -13.50 10.25
N VAL A 350 -3.33 -14.73 10.30
CA VAL A 350 -4.75 -15.02 10.19
C VAL A 350 -5.40 -14.80 11.55
N LEU A 351 -6.39 -13.92 11.59
CA LEU A 351 -7.12 -13.57 12.81
C LEU A 351 -8.32 -14.51 13.05
N GLY A 352 -8.96 -14.95 11.96
CA GLY A 352 -10.12 -15.82 12.00
C GLY A 352 -10.27 -16.65 10.72
N THR A 353 -11.02 -17.75 10.86
CA THR A 353 -11.47 -18.61 9.75
C THR A 353 -12.88 -19.11 10.04
N GLY A 354 -13.50 -19.76 9.06
CA GLY A 354 -14.80 -20.38 9.24
C GLY A 354 -14.82 -21.62 10.14
N GLU A 355 -13.65 -22.15 10.50
CA GLU A 355 -13.49 -23.43 11.22
C GLU A 355 -13.36 -23.23 12.73
N VAL A 356 -13.04 -22.00 13.17
CA VAL A 356 -12.76 -21.67 14.57
C VAL A 356 -13.81 -20.73 15.15
N ILE A 357 -13.92 -20.71 16.49
CA ILE A 357 -14.80 -19.80 17.23
C ILE A 357 -14.46 -18.34 16.86
N PRO A 358 -15.46 -17.45 16.64
CA PRO A 358 -15.23 -16.04 16.29
C PRO A 358 -14.36 -15.27 17.29
N LEU A 359 -13.69 -14.21 16.83
CA LEU A 359 -12.64 -13.49 17.58
C LEU A 359 -13.06 -13.07 19.01
N VAL A 360 -14.22 -12.43 19.16
CA VAL A 360 -14.70 -11.87 20.44
C VAL A 360 -15.20 -12.94 21.42
N GLU A 361 -15.59 -14.11 20.90
CA GLU A 361 -15.94 -15.27 21.73
C GLU A 361 -14.69 -16.05 22.12
N ARG A 362 -13.67 -16.05 21.25
CA ARG A 362 -12.40 -16.76 21.47
C ARG A 362 -11.54 -16.14 22.56
N PHE A 363 -11.47 -14.81 22.67
CA PHE A 363 -10.60 -14.17 23.67
C PHE A 363 -11.42 -13.45 24.74
N LYS A 364 -11.06 -13.68 26.01
CA LYS A 364 -11.74 -13.10 27.17
C LYS A 364 -10.73 -12.48 28.14
N PRO A 365 -11.01 -11.30 28.68
CA PRO A 365 -12.13 -10.41 28.37
C PRO A 365 -11.97 -9.72 26.99
N ARG A 366 -12.98 -8.95 26.58
CA ARG A 366 -13.06 -8.33 25.25
C ARG A 366 -11.82 -7.48 24.88
N SER A 367 -11.19 -6.87 25.88
CA SER A 367 -9.92 -6.13 25.75
C SER A 367 -8.82 -6.96 25.08
N ARG A 368 -8.76 -8.28 25.30
CA ARG A 368 -7.80 -9.17 24.63
C ARG A 368 -8.08 -9.33 23.13
N ALA A 369 -9.35 -9.44 22.74
CA ALA A 369 -9.73 -9.49 21.33
C ALA A 369 -9.37 -8.17 20.62
N GLU A 370 -9.57 -7.04 21.29
CA GLU A 370 -9.20 -5.72 20.78
C GLU A 370 -7.68 -5.54 20.67
N ALA A 371 -6.92 -5.96 21.70
CA ALA A 371 -5.47 -5.98 21.66
C ALA A 371 -4.96 -6.82 20.48
N MET A 372 -5.50 -8.03 20.30
CA MET A 372 -5.15 -8.91 19.19
C MET A 372 -5.38 -8.21 17.83
N LEU A 373 -6.55 -7.60 17.65
CA LEU A 373 -6.87 -6.86 16.43
C LEU A 373 -5.90 -5.69 16.19
N ILE A 374 -5.57 -4.92 17.24
CA ILE A 374 -4.62 -3.80 17.15
C ILE A 374 -3.23 -4.28 16.74
N PHE A 375 -2.67 -5.29 17.41
CA PHE A 375 -1.34 -5.83 17.09
C PHE A 375 -1.32 -6.44 15.68
N ASN A 376 -2.33 -7.23 15.31
CA ASN A 376 -2.45 -7.84 13.98
C ASN A 376 -2.47 -6.78 12.86
N MET A 377 -3.28 -5.73 13.02
CA MET A 377 -3.44 -4.66 12.02
C MET A 377 -2.21 -3.75 11.91
N LEU A 378 -1.48 -3.53 13.01
CA LEU A 378 -0.36 -2.59 13.08
C LEU A 378 1.03 -3.26 13.01
N ALA A 379 1.11 -4.58 12.95
CA ALA A 379 2.35 -5.32 12.75
C ALA A 379 2.92 -5.17 11.32
N ASP A 380 4.22 -5.46 11.15
CA ASP A 380 4.87 -5.58 9.82
C ASP A 380 4.55 -6.93 9.15
N ALA A 381 3.27 -7.20 9.08
CA ALA A 381 2.69 -8.39 8.50
C ALA A 381 1.46 -7.98 7.68
N THR A 382 1.03 -8.78 6.71
CA THR A 382 -0.26 -8.62 6.04
C THR A 382 -1.35 -9.24 6.91
N PRO A 383 -2.29 -8.45 7.46
CA PRO A 383 -3.35 -8.99 8.30
C PRO A 383 -4.38 -9.71 7.43
N ILE A 384 -4.83 -10.89 7.85
CA ILE A 384 -5.89 -11.65 7.19
C ILE A 384 -7.06 -11.74 8.15
N VAL A 385 -8.16 -11.10 7.78
CA VAL A 385 -9.34 -10.91 8.63
C VAL A 385 -10.52 -11.65 8.02
N TYR A 386 -11.32 -12.32 8.84
CA TYR A 386 -12.50 -13.04 8.38
C TYR A 386 -13.74 -12.16 8.49
N TYR A 387 -14.69 -12.32 7.58
CA TYR A 387 -15.91 -11.51 7.61
C TYR A 387 -16.66 -11.66 8.94
N GLY A 388 -16.96 -10.52 9.57
CA GLY A 388 -17.58 -10.44 10.87
C GLY A 388 -16.61 -10.20 12.04
N ASP A 389 -15.31 -10.45 11.88
CA ASP A 389 -14.32 -10.15 12.93
C ASP A 389 -14.24 -8.64 13.22
N GLU A 390 -14.54 -7.79 12.23
CA GLU A 390 -14.51 -6.33 12.35
C GLU A 390 -15.53 -5.77 13.35
N PHE A 391 -16.66 -6.45 13.56
CA PHE A 391 -17.67 -6.05 14.54
C PHE A 391 -17.90 -7.12 15.61
N GLY A 392 -17.16 -8.22 15.60
CA GLY A 392 -17.29 -9.27 16.61
C GLY A 392 -18.55 -10.11 16.42
N LYS A 393 -18.84 -10.49 15.18
CA LYS A 393 -19.94 -11.38 14.81
C LYS A 393 -19.95 -12.63 15.70
N LYS A 394 -21.12 -12.92 16.26
CA LYS A 394 -21.36 -14.14 17.03
C LYS A 394 -21.60 -15.33 16.11
N ASP A 395 -21.35 -16.53 16.61
CA ASP A 395 -21.60 -17.72 15.82
C ASP A 395 -23.09 -18.08 15.77
N THR A 396 -23.69 -17.98 14.58
CA THR A 396 -25.10 -18.32 14.34
C THR A 396 -25.29 -19.67 13.64
N CYS A 397 -24.21 -20.44 13.43
CA CYS A 397 -24.30 -21.71 12.69
C CYS A 397 -24.97 -22.85 13.46
N GLY A 398 -25.17 -22.71 14.78
CA GLY A 398 -25.83 -23.69 15.65
C GLY A 398 -25.02 -24.98 15.90
N LYS A 399 -23.80 -25.10 15.36
CA LYS A 399 -22.91 -26.26 15.55
C LYS A 399 -21.73 -25.88 16.45
N PRO A 400 -21.26 -26.79 17.33
CA PRO A 400 -20.11 -26.50 18.18
C PRO A 400 -18.85 -26.29 17.33
N LYS A 401 -18.15 -25.18 17.56
CA LYS A 401 -16.84 -24.92 16.96
C LYS A 401 -15.72 -25.18 17.97
N SER A 402 -14.61 -25.69 17.45
CA SER A 402 -13.39 -25.85 18.24
C SER A 402 -12.59 -24.55 18.28
N ARG A 403 -11.74 -24.41 19.31
CA ARG A 403 -10.63 -23.44 19.28
C ARG A 403 -9.51 -23.90 18.36
N GLU A 404 -9.36 -25.21 18.20
CA GLU A 404 -8.37 -25.82 17.33
C GLU A 404 -8.84 -25.76 15.87
N LEU A 405 -7.89 -25.48 14.99
CA LEU A 405 -8.12 -25.54 13.55
C LEU A 405 -8.37 -27.00 13.17
N LYS A 406 -9.62 -27.32 12.86
CA LYS A 406 -10.01 -28.62 12.33
C LYS A 406 -10.37 -28.44 10.87
N GLN A 407 -9.78 -29.26 10.02
CA GLN A 407 -10.05 -29.23 8.60
C GLN A 407 -11.52 -29.57 8.34
N MET A 408 -12.23 -28.64 7.71
CA MET A 408 -13.62 -28.82 7.32
C MET A 408 -13.77 -28.49 5.85
N LEU A 409 -14.22 -29.48 5.07
CA LEU A 409 -14.50 -29.30 3.65
C LEU A 409 -15.45 -28.11 3.40
N GLU A 410 -16.46 -27.97 4.26
CA GLU A 410 -17.37 -26.84 4.28
C GLU A 410 -17.42 -26.34 5.73
N PRO A 411 -16.76 -25.20 6.06
CA PRO A 411 -16.72 -24.71 7.43
C PRO A 411 -18.13 -24.43 7.97
N ASN A 412 -18.35 -24.47 9.28
CA ASN A 412 -19.68 -24.15 9.83
C ASN A 412 -19.82 -22.64 10.07
N THR A 413 -19.90 -21.81 9.03
CA THR A 413 -19.95 -20.35 9.24
C THR A 413 -21.38 -19.83 9.31
N GLY A 414 -21.69 -19.03 10.34
CA GLY A 414 -22.96 -18.30 10.43
C GLY A 414 -23.15 -17.31 9.27
N LYS A 415 -24.40 -16.97 8.95
CA LYS A 415 -24.69 -15.91 7.95
C LYS A 415 -24.23 -14.54 8.46
N MET A 416 -23.82 -13.68 7.55
CA MET A 416 -23.58 -12.26 7.85
C MET A 416 -24.91 -11.60 8.21
N ASP A 417 -24.92 -10.86 9.31
CA ASP A 417 -26.11 -10.13 9.77
C ASP A 417 -25.96 -8.65 9.40
N TRP A 418 -26.51 -8.28 8.24
CA TRP A 418 -26.46 -6.89 7.74
C TRP A 418 -27.40 -5.96 8.50
N ASP A 419 -28.48 -6.49 9.06
CA ASP A 419 -29.44 -5.71 9.84
C ASP A 419 -28.85 -5.32 11.18
N TYR A 420 -28.08 -6.22 11.80
CA TYR A 420 -27.32 -5.95 13.03
C TYR A 420 -26.24 -4.88 12.86
N LEU A 421 -25.72 -4.70 11.65
CA LEU A 421 -24.72 -3.66 11.35
C LEU A 421 -25.30 -2.24 11.27
N GLN A 422 -26.57 -2.07 10.90
CA GLN A 422 -27.17 -0.73 10.68
C GLN A 422 -27.39 0.09 11.96
N PRO A 423 -27.90 -0.46 13.09
CA PRO A 423 -28.14 0.31 14.30
C PRO A 423 -26.96 0.34 15.26
N ILE A 424 -25.92 -0.48 15.08
CA ILE A 424 -24.85 -0.61 16.07
C ILE A 424 -23.53 -0.08 15.52
N GLN A 425 -23.28 1.18 15.83
CA GLN A 425 -21.94 1.75 15.94
C GLN A 425 -21.16 1.06 17.07
N GLN A 426 -20.88 -0.23 16.93
CA GLN A 426 -20.12 -0.99 17.91
C GLN A 426 -18.75 -0.37 18.08
N THR A 427 -18.34 -0.26 19.33
CA THR A 427 -17.03 0.27 19.71
C THR A 427 -15.88 -0.47 19.00
N LEU A 428 -16.03 -1.79 18.78
CA LEU A 428 -15.09 -2.61 18.01
C LEU A 428 -15.10 -2.29 16.51
N PHE A 429 -16.27 -2.09 15.90
CA PHE A 429 -16.37 -1.71 14.49
C PHE A 429 -15.66 -0.36 14.23
N LYS A 430 -15.93 0.64 15.07
CA LYS A 430 -15.22 1.94 15.00
C LYS A 430 -13.71 1.78 15.17
N LEU A 431 -13.27 0.94 16.12
CA LEU A 431 -11.86 0.63 16.31
C LEU A 431 -11.25 0.01 15.04
N PHE A 432 -11.92 -0.97 14.44
CA PHE A 432 -11.48 -1.60 13.19
C PHE A 432 -11.34 -0.58 12.05
N GLN A 433 -12.37 0.26 11.83
CA GLN A 433 -12.34 1.29 10.79
C GLN A 433 -11.13 2.23 10.96
N GLN A 434 -10.88 2.64 12.20
CA GLN A 434 -9.75 3.52 12.51
C GLN A 434 -8.40 2.83 12.31
N LEU A 435 -8.26 1.55 12.68
CA LEU A 435 -7.05 0.76 12.44
C LEU A 435 -6.79 0.54 10.95
N ALA A 436 -7.82 0.16 10.19
CA ALA A 436 -7.73 -0.05 8.75
C ALA A 436 -7.33 1.24 8.03
N LYS A 437 -7.95 2.37 8.39
CA LYS A 437 -7.58 3.70 7.90
C LYS A 437 -6.14 4.07 8.27
N LEU A 438 -5.73 3.83 9.52
CA LEU A 438 -4.37 4.14 9.98
C LEU A 438 -3.33 3.34 9.19
N ARG A 439 -3.54 2.04 9.00
CA ARG A 439 -2.67 1.20 8.17
C ARG A 439 -2.61 1.68 6.71
N PHE A 440 -3.75 2.05 6.13
CA PHE A 440 -3.82 2.52 4.75
C PHE A 440 -3.02 3.82 4.54
N GLN A 441 -3.13 4.76 5.48
CA GLN A 441 -2.55 6.10 5.36
C GLN A 441 -1.07 6.17 5.77
N GLN A 442 -0.65 5.39 6.79
CA GLN A 442 0.65 5.57 7.43
C GLN A 442 1.74 4.69 6.83
N THR A 443 2.81 5.31 6.33
CA THR A 443 3.95 4.59 5.75
C THR A 443 4.75 3.82 6.79
N SER A 444 4.90 4.36 8.01
CA SER A 444 5.59 3.68 9.12
C SER A 444 4.93 2.35 9.52
N ILE A 445 3.60 2.26 9.43
CA ILE A 445 2.88 1.01 9.72
C ILE A 445 2.99 0.01 8.55
N ARG A 446 3.15 0.47 7.31
CA ARG A 446 3.28 -0.45 6.17
C ARG A 446 4.71 -0.97 6.00
N ARG A 447 5.70 -0.12 6.23
CA ARG A 447 7.12 -0.37 5.86
C ARG A 447 8.13 0.01 6.93
N GLY A 448 7.70 0.63 8.03
CA GLY A 448 8.60 0.99 9.12
C GLY A 448 9.14 -0.24 9.84
N ALA A 449 10.33 -0.09 10.40
CA ALA A 449 10.96 -1.10 11.23
C ALA A 449 10.08 -1.39 12.45
N THR A 450 9.94 -2.67 12.77
CA THR A 450 9.22 -3.14 13.95
C THR A 450 10.21 -3.43 15.06
N VAL A 451 9.91 -2.97 16.27
CA VAL A 451 10.66 -3.33 17.48
C VAL A 451 9.64 -3.78 18.52
N VAL A 452 9.85 -4.96 19.09
CA VAL A 452 8.96 -5.55 20.10
C VAL A 452 9.73 -5.76 21.40
N ARG A 453 9.14 -5.36 22.52
CA ARG A 453 9.72 -5.48 23.86
C ARG A 453 8.67 -5.86 24.89
N ASN A 454 9.08 -6.70 25.82
CA ASN A 454 8.34 -6.97 27.04
C ASN A 454 8.98 -6.18 28.17
N PHE A 455 8.15 -5.58 29.01
CA PHE A 455 8.61 -4.99 30.27
C PHE A 455 8.54 -6.00 31.40
N ASP A 456 7.50 -6.84 31.36
CA ASP A 456 7.31 -7.99 32.24
C ASP A 456 6.52 -9.09 31.49
N SER A 457 5.96 -10.07 32.22
CA SER A 457 5.12 -11.12 31.64
C SER A 457 3.76 -10.64 31.13
N SER A 458 3.36 -9.40 31.43
CA SER A 458 2.00 -8.90 31.20
C SER A 458 1.93 -7.61 30.40
N VAL A 459 3.03 -6.87 30.23
CA VAL A 459 3.08 -5.63 29.46
C VAL A 459 3.93 -5.85 28.22
N LEU A 460 3.31 -5.58 27.08
CA LEU A 460 3.90 -5.72 25.76
C LEU A 460 3.92 -4.36 25.07
N ALA A 461 5.04 -4.01 24.46
CA ALA A 461 5.13 -2.86 23.58
C ALA A 461 5.71 -3.21 22.20
N MET A 462 5.14 -2.61 21.17
CA MET A 462 5.59 -2.70 19.79
C MET A 462 5.71 -1.30 19.19
N ALA A 463 6.89 -0.95 18.70
CA ALA A 463 7.11 0.29 17.96
C ALA A 463 7.20 0.02 16.46
N ARG A 464 6.62 0.91 15.66
CA ARG A 464 6.73 0.99 14.20
C ARG A 464 7.36 2.31 13.81
N ILE A 465 8.59 2.26 13.31
CA ILE A 465 9.39 3.47 13.06
C ILE A 465 9.83 3.51 11.59
N GLY A 466 9.43 4.57 10.89
CA GLY A 466 9.85 4.83 9.51
C GLY A 466 10.58 6.16 9.43
N GLN A 467 11.76 6.19 8.82
CA GLN A 467 12.54 7.43 8.67
C GLN A 467 11.73 8.49 7.89
N GLY A 468 11.71 9.73 8.39
CA GLY A 468 10.96 10.84 7.82
C GLY A 468 9.43 10.74 7.94
N ASN A 469 8.92 9.76 8.70
CA ASN A 469 7.50 9.55 8.93
C ASN A 469 7.22 9.51 10.45
N PRO A 470 5.98 9.80 10.89
CA PRO A 470 5.64 9.64 12.30
C PRO A 470 5.83 8.18 12.76
N GLY A 471 6.37 7.99 13.95
CA GLY A 471 6.49 6.70 14.62
C GLY A 471 5.19 6.36 15.36
N PHE A 472 4.92 5.06 15.48
CA PHE A 472 3.77 4.55 16.23
C PHE A 472 4.26 3.59 17.31
N LEU A 473 3.67 3.69 18.49
CA LEU A 473 3.96 2.85 19.64
C LEU A 473 2.67 2.24 20.15
N ILE A 474 2.59 0.92 20.10
CA ILE A 474 1.48 0.12 20.60
C ILE A 474 1.93 -0.42 21.96
N VAL A 475 1.17 -0.16 23.02
CA VAL A 475 1.46 -0.66 24.37
C VAL A 475 0.21 -1.29 24.93
N SER A 476 0.33 -2.50 25.49
CA SER A 476 -0.79 -3.23 26.07
C SER A 476 -0.42 -3.75 27.45
N ASN A 477 -1.28 -3.48 28.43
CA ASN A 477 -1.23 -4.08 29.76
C ASN A 477 -2.26 -5.21 29.82
N PHE A 478 -1.82 -6.46 29.95
CA PHE A 478 -2.69 -7.62 30.04
C PHE A 478 -3.14 -7.97 31.47
N ARG A 479 -2.72 -7.19 32.49
CA ARG A 479 -3.20 -7.36 33.88
C ARG A 479 -4.51 -6.62 34.10
N ALA A 480 -5.29 -7.09 35.06
CA ALA A 480 -6.47 -6.37 35.54
C ALA A 480 -6.13 -5.10 36.36
N GLN A 481 -4.89 -4.98 36.85
CA GLN A 481 -4.44 -3.84 37.66
C GLN A 481 -3.66 -2.84 36.81
N ALA A 482 -3.71 -1.57 37.22
CA ALA A 482 -2.91 -0.52 36.59
C ALA A 482 -1.42 -0.72 36.86
N THR A 483 -0.58 -0.35 35.88
CA THR A 483 0.88 -0.49 35.95
C THR A 483 1.54 0.74 35.34
N SER A 484 2.72 1.13 35.83
CA SER A 484 3.53 2.16 35.16
C SER A 484 4.69 1.54 34.41
N VAL A 485 4.99 2.09 33.23
CA VAL A 485 6.12 1.65 32.41
C VAL A 485 6.92 2.81 31.83
N ASN A 486 8.23 2.62 31.77
CA ASN A 486 9.16 3.54 31.12
C ASN A 486 9.51 3.04 29.71
N LEU A 487 9.01 3.74 28.70
CA LEU A 487 9.17 3.39 27.28
C LEU A 487 10.42 4.05 26.65
N LEU A 488 11.07 4.98 27.35
CA LEU A 488 12.28 5.63 26.88
C LEU A 488 13.45 4.66 26.91
N THR A 489 14.22 4.64 25.81
CA THR A 489 15.43 3.82 25.59
C THR A 489 15.29 2.30 25.73
N SER A 490 14.23 1.82 26.40
CA SER A 490 13.87 0.42 26.57
C SER A 490 13.43 -0.24 25.26
N ILE A 491 12.75 0.53 24.39
CA ILE A 491 12.29 0.05 23.08
C ILE A 491 13.20 0.53 21.96
N SER A 492 13.39 1.84 21.82
CA SER A 492 14.26 2.42 20.80
C SER A 492 14.76 3.79 21.25
N ALA A 493 16.03 4.09 20.95
CA ALA A 493 16.61 5.41 21.20
C ALA A 493 15.92 6.54 20.40
N GLN A 494 15.18 6.20 19.34
CA GLN A 494 14.46 7.16 18.50
C GLN A 494 13.15 7.65 19.12
N ILE A 495 12.71 7.07 20.25
CA ILE A 495 11.47 7.46 20.92
C ILE A 495 11.71 8.76 21.73
N PRO A 496 10.88 9.81 21.53
CA PRO A 496 10.98 11.07 22.28
C PRO A 496 10.36 10.96 23.68
N LEU A 497 10.44 12.04 24.47
CA LEU A 497 9.86 12.09 25.83
C LEU A 497 8.32 12.01 25.83
N GLN A 498 7.68 12.49 24.77
CA GLN A 498 6.23 12.64 24.69
C GLN A 498 5.67 12.20 23.35
N GLY A 499 4.42 11.78 23.35
CA GLY A 499 3.63 11.57 22.14
C GLY A 499 2.14 11.66 22.40
N SER A 500 1.35 11.56 21.33
CA SER A 500 -0.09 11.76 21.37
C SER A 500 -0.85 10.44 21.23
N VAL A 501 -1.95 10.27 21.95
CA VAL A 501 -2.86 9.12 21.80
C VAL A 501 -3.59 9.19 20.45
N VAL A 502 -3.47 8.14 19.64
CA VAL A 502 -4.19 8.03 18.36
C VAL A 502 -5.42 7.15 18.49
N LEU A 503 -5.27 5.98 19.11
CA LEU A 503 -6.31 4.97 19.31
C LEU A 503 -6.16 4.35 20.70
N THR A 504 -7.27 3.88 21.23
CA THR A 504 -7.33 3.19 22.51
C THR A 504 -8.26 1.98 22.40
N SER A 505 -8.03 0.97 23.24
CA SER A 505 -9.01 -0.07 23.50
C SER A 505 -10.25 0.51 24.19
N THR A 506 -11.35 -0.20 24.09
CA THR A 506 -12.67 0.32 24.49
C THR A 506 -12.85 0.50 25.99
N ASN A 507 -12.01 -0.15 26.81
CA ASN A 507 -11.93 0.00 28.26
C ASN A 507 -11.09 1.21 28.71
N SER A 508 -10.34 1.84 27.80
CA SER A 508 -9.54 3.03 28.13
C SER A 508 -10.43 4.24 28.40
N LYS A 509 -10.05 5.04 29.40
CA LYS A 509 -10.68 6.35 29.69
C LYS A 509 -10.01 7.51 28.95
N ARG A 510 -8.95 7.24 28.18
CA ARG A 510 -8.12 8.27 27.56
C ARG A 510 -8.78 8.83 26.31
N SER A 511 -8.65 10.14 26.11
CA SER A 511 -9.15 10.82 24.92
C SER A 511 -8.10 10.82 23.81
N LYS A 512 -8.58 10.67 22.57
CA LYS A 512 -7.75 10.82 21.37
C LYS A 512 -7.14 12.23 21.32
N GLY A 513 -5.86 12.31 21.00
CA GLY A 513 -5.08 13.56 20.91
C GLY A 513 -4.45 14.01 22.23
N SER A 514 -4.75 13.35 23.36
CA SER A 514 -4.07 13.63 24.62
C SER A 514 -2.56 13.32 24.50
N TRP A 515 -1.74 14.23 25.02
CA TRP A 515 -0.28 14.04 25.07
C TRP A 515 0.11 13.32 26.35
N LEU A 516 0.97 12.33 26.23
CA LEU A 516 1.44 11.50 27.33
C LEU A 516 2.97 11.51 27.37
N ASN A 517 3.52 11.52 28.57
CA ASN A 517 4.95 11.29 28.78
C ASN A 517 5.23 9.78 28.72
N PHE A 518 6.41 9.43 28.19
CA PHE A 518 6.83 8.04 27.98
C PHE A 518 7.83 7.55 29.03
N ASP A 519 8.30 8.41 29.92
CA ASP A 519 9.18 8.08 31.05
C ASP A 519 8.43 7.36 32.18
N ASP A 520 7.20 7.78 32.48
CA ASP A 520 6.31 7.18 33.48
C ASP A 520 4.89 7.05 32.91
N LEU A 521 4.71 6.15 31.94
CA LEU A 521 3.40 5.93 31.34
C LEU A 521 2.55 5.02 32.22
N GLN A 522 1.54 5.61 32.86
CA GLN A 522 0.51 4.89 33.59
C GLN A 522 -0.45 4.17 32.61
N LEU A 523 -0.55 2.86 32.71
CA LEU A 523 -1.46 2.02 31.93
C LEU A 523 -2.54 1.47 32.84
N GLU A 524 -3.80 1.66 32.47
CA GLU A 524 -4.94 1.05 33.18
C GLU A 524 -4.94 -0.48 33.01
N GLY A 525 -5.72 -1.17 33.84
CA GLY A 525 -5.93 -2.60 33.70
C GLY A 525 -6.54 -2.98 32.34
N GLU A 526 -5.93 -3.94 31.66
CA GLU A 526 -6.35 -4.47 30.36
C GLU A 526 -6.33 -3.43 29.23
N GLU A 527 -5.64 -2.32 29.41
CA GLU A 527 -5.63 -1.20 28.48
C GLU A 527 -4.64 -1.45 27.33
N THR A 528 -5.06 -1.13 26.10
CA THR A 528 -4.18 -1.08 24.94
C THR A 528 -4.22 0.30 24.31
N LEU A 529 -3.05 0.91 24.16
CA LEU A 529 -2.87 2.25 23.61
C LEU A 529 -2.08 2.21 22.31
N VAL A 530 -2.49 3.03 21.35
CA VAL A 530 -1.72 3.34 20.14
C VAL A 530 -1.34 4.80 20.20
N LEU A 531 -0.06 5.05 20.37
CA LEU A 531 0.55 6.36 20.53
C LEU A 531 1.30 6.72 19.26
N GLN A 532 1.28 8.00 18.89
CA GLN A 532 2.06 8.56 17.78
C GLN A 532 3.11 9.51 18.31
N PHE A 533 4.29 9.46 17.71
CA PHE A 533 5.41 10.32 18.07
C PHE A 533 6.23 10.69 16.83
N VAL A 534 7.07 11.70 16.97
CA VAL A 534 8.06 12.06 15.94
C VAL A 534 9.39 11.42 16.34
N PRO A 535 9.94 10.50 15.52
CA PRO A 535 11.24 9.88 15.82
C PRO A 535 12.35 10.95 15.89
N LYS A 536 13.26 10.79 16.85
CA LYS A 536 14.44 11.66 17.02
C LYS A 536 15.45 11.53 15.90
#